data_AF-A0A3P8NZP0-F1
#
_entry.id   AF-A0A3P8NZP0-F1
#
_cell.length_a   1.000
_cell.length_b   1.000
_cell.length_c   1.000
_cell.angle_alpha   90.00
_cell.angle_beta   90.00
_cell.angle_gamma   90.00
#
_symmetry.space_group_name_H-M   'P 1'
#
loop_
_entity.id
_entity.type
_entity.pdbx_description
1 polymer ?
#
loop_
_entity_poly.entity_id
_entity_poly.type
_entity_poly.pdbx_seq_one_letter_code
_entity_poly.pdbx_strand_id
1 'polypeptide(L)'
;MTKLKLFSFSGITVSTGVDLHKRIYGGQKCPDTERQYHVKLKATNATHESLCGGSLIHERWILTAAHCWENEPGCGSFFVGINTIDDIMLLEIPSQPGRKTVMNDFCSFLFFFSLVTGQPPHLKCADMHVVDCGPTRNSQCDAHVPYNNRLCLKEPNVDTREGDSGGGVIYNNMIYGVISSGYKRACTGPAVTVNVCPYMNWINQKINP
;
A
#
# COMPACT_ATOMS: atom_id res chain seq x y z
N MET A 1 -44.59 0.80 -47.21
CA MET A 1 -43.90 -0.41 -46.75
C MET A 1 -42.61 0.01 -46.05
N THR A 2 -42.42 -0.42 -44.81
CA THR A 2 -41.40 0.08 -43.88
C THR A 2 -40.35 -0.99 -43.59
N LYS A 3 -39.13 -0.54 -43.23
CA LYS A 3 -37.92 -1.25 -42.73
C LYS A 3 -36.89 -1.55 -43.83
N LEU A 4 -35.63 -1.18 -43.68
CA LEU A 4 -34.72 -1.72 -42.66
C LEU A 4 -33.73 -0.66 -42.10
N LYS A 5 -33.58 -0.61 -40.77
CA LYS A 5 -32.54 0.16 -40.07
C LYS A 5 -31.20 -0.58 -40.19
N LEU A 6 -30.15 0.13 -40.56
CA LEU A 6 -28.77 -0.31 -40.37
C LEU A 6 -28.17 0.50 -39.21
N PHE A 7 -27.94 -0.15 -38.07
CA PHE A 7 -26.99 0.30 -37.07
C PHE A 7 -25.70 -0.47 -37.32
N SER A 8 -24.57 0.21 -37.48
CA SER A 8 -23.27 -0.42 -37.25
C SER A 8 -22.33 0.60 -36.65
N PHE A 9 -21.78 0.21 -35.50
CA PHE A 9 -21.08 1.01 -34.52
C PHE A 9 -19.84 1.69 -35.09
N SER A 10 -19.67 2.97 -34.75
CA SER A 10 -18.36 3.62 -34.66
C SER A 10 -17.48 2.76 -33.76
N GLY A 11 -16.33 2.34 -34.30
CA GLY A 11 -15.35 1.53 -33.59
C GLY A 11 -14.91 2.23 -32.31
N ILE A 12 -15.37 1.70 -31.17
CA ILE A 12 -14.77 1.99 -29.88
C ILE A 12 -13.43 1.25 -29.88
N THR A 13 -12.32 2.00 -29.95
CA THR A 13 -11.00 1.47 -29.65
C THR A 13 -10.97 1.14 -28.16
N VAL A 14 -11.11 -0.14 -27.82
CA VAL A 14 -10.81 -0.62 -26.48
C VAL A 14 -9.30 -0.50 -26.30
N SER A 15 -8.87 0.51 -25.57
CA SER A 15 -7.52 0.55 -25.02
C SER A 15 -7.37 -0.65 -24.10
N THR A 16 -6.64 -1.67 -24.54
CA THR A 16 -6.10 -2.67 -23.63
C THR A 16 -5.01 -1.98 -22.82
N GLY A 17 -5.43 -1.20 -21.81
CA GLY A 17 -4.55 -0.79 -20.75
C GLY A 17 -4.00 -2.05 -20.11
N VAL A 18 -2.72 -2.33 -20.35
CA VAL A 18 -1.99 -3.39 -19.69
C VAL A 18 -1.87 -2.98 -18.22
N ASP A 19 -2.83 -3.39 -17.41
CA ASP A 19 -2.75 -3.21 -15.96
C ASP A 19 -1.69 -4.19 -15.44
N LEU A 20 -0.51 -3.66 -15.11
CA LEU A 20 0.64 -4.39 -14.60
C LEU A 20 0.32 -4.87 -13.18
N HIS A 21 -0.40 -5.99 -13.11
CA HIS A 21 -0.76 -6.69 -11.89
C HIS A 21 0.45 -6.99 -10.99
N LYS A 22 0.53 -6.36 -9.82
CA LYS A 22 1.44 -6.76 -8.73
C LYS A 22 0.84 -6.46 -7.37
N ARG A 23 1.06 -7.37 -6.43
CA ARG A 23 0.87 -7.18 -4.98
C ARG A 23 1.52 -8.35 -4.24
N ILE A 24 2.84 -8.53 -4.27
CA ILE A 24 3.57 -9.79 -3.99
C ILE A 24 3.71 -10.75 -5.20
N TYR A 25 4.97 -11.10 -5.49
CA TYR A 25 5.40 -12.12 -6.47
C TYR A 25 5.22 -13.51 -5.92
N GLY A 26 4.83 -14.47 -6.77
CA GLY A 26 4.53 -15.84 -6.30
C GLY A 26 3.34 -15.95 -5.33
N GLY A 27 2.77 -14.82 -4.89
CA GLY A 27 1.67 -14.78 -3.94
C GLY A 27 0.35 -15.27 -4.51
N GLN A 28 -0.52 -15.66 -3.59
CA GLN A 28 -1.88 -16.13 -3.82
C GLN A 28 -2.90 -15.02 -3.61
N LYS A 29 -4.14 -15.23 -4.05
CA LYS A 29 -5.24 -14.29 -3.76
C LYS A 29 -5.44 -14.21 -2.25
N CYS A 30 -5.38 -13.00 -1.66
CA CYS A 30 -5.62 -12.86 -0.23
C CYS A 30 -7.04 -13.28 0.15
N PRO A 31 -7.25 -13.99 1.28
CA PRO A 31 -8.56 -14.19 1.89
C PRO A 31 -9.26 -12.85 2.18
N ASP A 32 -10.59 -12.80 2.11
CA ASP A 32 -11.32 -11.54 2.33
C ASP A 32 -11.18 -11.01 3.77
N THR A 33 -10.87 -11.87 4.74
CA THR A 33 -10.56 -11.51 6.14
C THR A 33 -9.25 -10.72 6.27
N GLU A 34 -8.26 -10.97 5.42
CA GLU A 34 -6.94 -10.31 5.47
C GLU A 34 -6.93 -8.97 4.73
N ARG A 35 -8.02 -8.64 4.02
CA ARG A 35 -8.14 -7.41 3.24
C ARG A 35 -8.75 -6.25 4.01
N GLN A 36 -9.35 -6.51 5.17
CA GLN A 36 -10.22 -5.54 5.87
C GLN A 36 -9.51 -4.24 6.22
N TYR A 37 -8.21 -4.30 6.52
CA TYR A 37 -7.42 -3.14 6.92
C TYR A 37 -6.53 -2.60 5.81
N HIS A 38 -6.41 -3.28 4.67
CA HIS A 38 -5.52 -2.81 3.60
C HIS A 38 -6.07 -1.54 2.94
N VAL A 39 -5.18 -0.60 2.65
CA VAL A 39 -5.47 0.65 1.96
C VAL A 39 -4.54 0.77 0.75
N LYS A 40 -5.09 1.14 -0.41
CA LYS A 40 -4.26 1.56 -1.56
C LYS A 40 -4.11 3.07 -1.50
N LEU A 41 -2.87 3.52 -1.38
CA LEU A 41 -2.48 4.93 -1.47
C LEU A 41 -1.95 5.17 -2.89
N LYS A 42 -2.64 6.03 -3.65
CA LYS A 42 -2.18 6.46 -4.96
C LYS A 42 -2.03 7.97 -4.95
N ALA A 43 -0.81 8.44 -5.20
CA ALA A 43 -0.50 9.83 -5.45
C ALA A 43 -0.17 10.02 -6.94
N THR A 44 -0.60 11.13 -7.51
CA THR A 44 -0.42 11.42 -8.94
C THR A 44 -0.07 12.90 -9.11
N ASN A 45 1.03 13.15 -9.82
CA ASN A 45 1.48 14.45 -10.27
C ASN A 45 1.56 14.47 -11.81
N ALA A 46 1.81 15.63 -12.42
CA ALA A 46 1.88 15.83 -13.86
C ALA A 46 2.87 14.91 -14.60
N THR A 47 3.86 14.35 -13.89
CA THR A 47 4.93 13.53 -14.47
C THR A 47 5.08 12.14 -13.84
N HIS A 48 4.46 11.87 -12.68
CA HIS A 48 4.67 10.63 -11.91
C HIS A 48 3.39 10.16 -11.20
N GLU A 49 3.22 8.84 -11.14
CA GLU A 49 2.25 8.18 -10.27
C GLU A 49 3.02 7.36 -9.23
N SER A 50 2.76 7.61 -7.94
CA SER A 50 3.29 6.83 -6.82
C SER A 50 2.19 5.91 -6.29
N LEU A 51 2.55 4.64 -6.06
CA LEU A 51 1.65 3.64 -5.52
C LEU A 51 2.25 3.00 -4.27
N CYS A 52 1.47 3.03 -3.19
CA CYS A 52 1.78 2.38 -1.94
C CYS A 52 0.57 1.66 -1.34
N GLY A 53 0.86 0.77 -0.41
CA GLY A 53 -0.07 0.20 0.55
C GLY A 53 -0.18 1.06 1.81
N GLY A 54 -1.12 0.68 2.65
CA GLY A 54 -1.35 1.22 3.98
C GLY A 54 -2.20 0.26 4.78
N SER A 55 -2.27 0.50 6.07
CA SER A 55 -3.14 -0.23 6.99
C SER A 55 -4.01 0.74 7.77
N LEU A 56 -5.33 0.56 7.72
CA LEU A 56 -6.28 1.29 8.56
C LEU A 56 -6.20 0.73 9.99
N ILE A 57 -5.57 1.49 10.89
CA ILE A 57 -5.33 1.07 12.29
C ILE A 57 -6.28 1.75 13.29
N HIS A 58 -7.03 2.75 12.83
CA HIS A 58 -8.07 3.44 13.58
C HIS A 58 -9.10 3.98 12.57
N GLU A 59 -10.29 4.37 13.02
CA GLU A 59 -11.35 4.98 12.18
C GLU A 59 -10.88 6.17 11.33
N ARG A 60 -9.80 6.85 11.76
CA ARG A 60 -9.26 8.05 11.12
C ARG A 60 -7.75 7.98 10.87
N TRP A 61 -7.10 6.85 11.10
CA TRP A 61 -5.64 6.77 10.99
C TRP A 61 -5.18 5.62 10.11
N ILE A 62 -4.38 5.96 9.10
CA ILE A 62 -3.68 5.02 8.24
C ILE A 62 -2.22 4.97 8.65
N LEU A 63 -1.71 3.75 8.86
CA LEU A 63 -0.30 3.45 9.01
C LEU A 63 0.29 3.09 7.64
N THR A 64 1.39 3.73 7.26
CA THR A 64 2.09 3.46 5.99
C THR A 64 3.58 3.80 6.12
N ALA A 65 4.34 3.67 5.04
CA ALA A 65 5.76 4.02 5.01
C ALA A 65 5.95 5.50 4.68
N ALA A 66 6.96 6.15 5.26
CA ALA A 66 7.19 7.58 5.07
C ALA A 66 7.68 7.90 3.64
N HIS A 67 8.55 7.06 3.07
CA HIS A 67 9.05 7.23 1.70
C HIS A 67 7.95 7.17 0.62
N CYS A 68 6.76 6.66 0.95
CA CYS A 68 5.58 6.72 0.07
C CYS A 68 5.16 8.17 -0.25
N TRP A 69 5.65 9.16 0.52
CA TRP A 69 5.23 10.55 0.45
C TRP A 69 6.34 11.59 0.22
N GLU A 70 7.60 11.17 0.15
CA GLU A 70 8.77 12.08 0.15
C GLU A 70 8.86 13.02 -1.06
N ASN A 71 8.05 12.84 -2.10
CA ASN A 71 8.11 13.63 -3.35
C ASN A 71 6.76 14.19 -3.85
N GLU A 72 5.70 14.20 -3.03
CA GLU A 72 4.33 14.49 -3.51
C GLU A 72 3.76 15.80 -2.92
N PRO A 73 4.11 16.99 -3.47
CA PRO A 73 3.76 18.28 -2.87
C PRO A 73 2.25 18.58 -2.86
N GLY A 74 1.43 17.92 -3.70
CA GLY A 74 -0.01 18.18 -3.77
C GLY A 74 -0.83 17.49 -2.69
N CYS A 75 -0.43 16.29 -2.30
CA CYS A 75 -1.32 15.42 -1.54
C CYS A 75 -1.25 15.59 -0.02
N GLY A 76 -0.15 16.15 0.51
CA GLY A 76 -0.03 16.43 1.94
C GLY A 76 -1.11 17.39 2.47
N SER A 77 -1.62 18.28 1.61
CA SER A 77 -2.69 19.25 1.93
C SER A 77 -4.03 18.60 2.28
N PHE A 78 -4.21 17.31 1.98
CA PHE A 78 -5.45 16.59 2.20
C PHE A 78 -5.61 16.06 3.63
N PHE A 79 -4.51 15.65 4.26
CA PHE A 79 -4.54 15.05 5.59
C PHE A 79 -4.62 16.10 6.68
N VAL A 80 -5.40 15.80 7.72
CA VAL A 80 -5.54 16.69 8.89
C VAL A 80 -4.26 16.64 9.74
N GLY A 81 -3.54 15.53 9.68
CA GLY A 81 -2.27 15.32 10.36
C GLY A 81 -1.38 14.34 9.58
N ILE A 82 -0.11 14.71 9.44
CA ILE A 82 0.96 13.85 8.92
C ILE A 82 2.02 13.78 10.00
N ASN A 83 2.30 12.59 10.50
CA ASN A 83 3.33 12.37 11.51
C ASN A 83 4.27 11.27 11.01
N THR A 84 5.57 11.54 11.03
CA THR A 84 6.60 10.60 10.59
C THR A 84 7.62 10.37 11.71
N ILE A 85 8.15 9.15 11.77
CA ILE A 85 9.32 8.80 12.58
C ILE A 85 10.04 7.66 11.86
N ASP A 86 11.35 7.80 11.61
CA ASP A 86 12.08 6.92 10.68
C ASP A 86 11.30 6.75 9.36
N ASP A 87 11.09 5.51 8.88
CA ASP A 87 10.30 5.23 7.69
C ASP A 87 8.82 4.87 7.98
N ILE A 88 8.29 5.17 9.17
CA ILE A 88 6.86 4.96 9.49
C ILE A 88 6.10 6.29 9.48
N MET A 89 4.89 6.27 8.92
CA MET A 89 4.04 7.44 8.77
C MET A 89 2.59 7.16 9.19
N LEU A 90 2.02 8.11 9.92
CA LEU A 90 0.60 8.17 10.26
C LEU A 90 -0.08 9.29 9.48
N LEU A 91 -1.17 8.93 8.81
CA LEU A 91 -2.00 9.83 8.03
C LEU A 91 -3.39 9.93 8.68
N GLU A 92 -3.76 11.12 9.15
CA GLU A 92 -5.08 11.40 9.71
C GLU A 92 -6.08 11.76 8.61
N ILE A 93 -7.08 10.91 8.41
CA ILE A 93 -8.16 11.10 7.45
C ILE A 93 -9.15 12.12 8.04
N PRO A 94 -9.61 13.11 7.25
CA PRO A 94 -10.68 14.00 7.68
C PRO A 94 -11.97 13.21 7.99
N SER A 95 -12.68 13.62 9.04
CA SER A 95 -13.98 13.04 9.39
C SER A 95 -14.97 13.22 8.24
N GLN A 96 -15.32 12.13 7.56
CA GLN A 96 -16.28 12.13 6.46
C GLN A 96 -17.39 11.10 6.73
N PRO A 97 -18.56 11.51 7.24
CA PRO A 97 -19.68 10.61 7.45
C PRO A 97 -20.07 9.93 6.12
N GLY A 98 -19.95 8.60 6.06
CA GLY A 98 -20.43 7.78 4.94
C GLY A 98 -19.54 7.73 3.68
N ARG A 99 -18.39 8.41 3.64
CA ARG A 99 -17.53 8.42 2.44
C ARG A 99 -16.44 7.34 2.52
N LYS A 100 -16.54 6.33 1.66
CA LYS A 100 -15.62 5.17 1.60
C LYS A 100 -14.48 5.29 0.59
N THR A 101 -14.45 6.39 -0.16
CA THR A 101 -13.40 6.71 -1.13
C THR A 101 -13.08 8.19 -0.96
N VAL A 102 -11.83 8.46 -0.65
CA VAL A 102 -11.37 9.82 -0.36
C VAL A 102 -10.43 10.21 -1.49
N MET A 103 -10.77 11.27 -2.22
CA MET A 103 -10.12 11.61 -3.47
C MET A 103 -10.05 13.12 -3.65
N ASN A 104 -8.90 13.61 -4.10
CA ASN A 104 -8.71 14.95 -4.67
C ASN A 104 -8.04 14.79 -6.05
N ASP A 105 -7.79 15.90 -6.75
CA ASP A 105 -7.23 15.88 -8.11
C ASP A 105 -5.82 15.28 -8.20
N PHE A 106 -5.13 15.11 -7.06
CA PHE A 106 -3.74 14.65 -6.95
C PHE A 106 -3.61 13.28 -6.24
N CYS A 107 -4.68 12.78 -5.63
CA CYS A 107 -4.61 11.61 -4.76
C CYS A 107 -5.92 10.85 -4.68
N SER A 108 -5.80 9.53 -4.71
CA SER A 108 -6.92 8.62 -4.50
C SER A 108 -6.59 7.59 -3.42
N PHE A 109 -7.49 7.48 -2.46
CA PHE A 109 -7.43 6.49 -1.38
C PHE A 109 -8.57 5.50 -1.57
N LEU A 110 -8.21 4.24 -1.78
CA LEU A 110 -9.17 3.15 -1.86
C LEU A 110 -9.04 2.30 -0.61
N PHE A 111 -10.05 2.38 0.24
CA PHE A 111 -10.21 1.48 1.36
C PHE A 111 -10.87 0.19 0.87
N PHE A 112 -10.26 -0.95 1.15
CA PHE A 112 -10.75 -2.25 0.66
C PHE A 112 -12.01 -2.76 1.37
N PHE A 113 -12.52 -2.05 2.39
CA PHE A 113 -13.82 -2.33 3.01
C PHE A 113 -15.03 -1.82 2.20
N SER A 114 -14.79 -1.03 1.14
CA SER A 114 -15.87 -0.47 0.33
C SER A 114 -16.34 -1.46 -0.73
N LEU A 115 -17.65 -1.76 -0.73
CA LEU A 115 -18.43 -2.45 -1.78
C LEU A 115 -18.39 -1.69 -3.13
N VAL A 116 -17.20 -1.36 -3.63
CA VAL A 116 -17.01 -0.84 -4.97
C VAL A 116 -17.05 -2.04 -5.91
N THR A 117 -18.17 -2.20 -6.61
CA THR A 117 -18.25 -3.04 -7.80
C THR A 117 -17.15 -2.59 -8.77
N GLY A 118 -16.09 -3.40 -8.90
CA GLY A 118 -14.81 -2.98 -9.49
C GLY A 118 -13.58 -3.23 -8.62
N GLN A 119 -13.70 -4.04 -7.57
CA GLN A 119 -12.62 -4.61 -6.76
C GLN A 119 -11.46 -5.12 -7.64
N PRO A 120 -10.18 -4.74 -7.40
CA PRO A 120 -9.08 -5.29 -8.17
C PRO A 120 -9.09 -6.81 -7.95
N PRO A 121 -9.25 -7.63 -9.01
CA PRO A 121 -9.48 -9.06 -8.85
C PRO A 121 -8.26 -9.83 -8.28
N HIS A 122 -7.19 -9.11 -7.92
CA HIS A 122 -5.83 -9.64 -7.82
C HIS A 122 -4.99 -9.02 -6.69
N LEU A 123 -5.59 -8.58 -5.57
CA LEU A 123 -4.80 -8.36 -4.35
C LEU A 123 -4.20 -9.71 -3.92
N LYS A 124 -2.87 -9.76 -3.94
CA LYS A 124 -2.09 -10.94 -3.61
C LYS A 124 -1.45 -10.79 -2.24
N CYS A 125 -1.33 -11.92 -1.56
CA CYS A 125 -0.70 -12.08 -0.25
C CYS A 125 0.21 -13.29 -0.34
N ALA A 126 1.19 -13.36 0.55
CA ALA A 126 1.99 -14.55 0.73
C ALA A 126 2.34 -14.70 2.20
N ASP A 127 2.35 -15.95 2.65
CA ASP A 127 2.95 -16.30 3.92
C ASP A 127 4.46 -16.18 3.78
N MET A 128 5.09 -15.48 4.72
CA MET A 128 6.53 -15.29 4.75
C MET A 128 7.07 -15.60 6.14
N HIS A 129 8.29 -16.12 6.20
CA HIS A 129 8.95 -16.43 7.46
C HIS A 129 9.87 -15.30 7.90
N VAL A 130 9.91 -15.07 9.21
CA VAL A 130 10.90 -14.17 9.83
C VAL A 130 12.29 -14.79 9.69
N VAL A 131 13.23 -14.01 9.15
CA VAL A 131 14.61 -14.43 8.92
C VAL A 131 15.60 -13.40 9.44
N ASP A 132 16.88 -13.78 9.51
CA ASP A 132 17.94 -12.87 9.89
C ASP A 132 18.09 -11.71 8.89
N CYS A 133 18.22 -10.50 9.42
CA CYS A 133 18.42 -9.28 8.65
C CYS A 133 19.87 -9.04 8.24
N GLY A 134 20.84 -9.85 8.69
CA GLY A 134 22.27 -9.74 8.37
C GLY A 134 22.59 -9.43 6.90
N PRO A 135 21.98 -10.13 5.92
CA PRO A 135 22.19 -9.85 4.50
C PRO A 135 21.82 -8.42 4.05
N THR A 136 20.96 -7.73 4.80
CA THR A 136 20.46 -6.38 4.47
C THR A 136 21.30 -5.27 5.10
N ARG A 137 22.28 -5.60 5.95
CA ARG A 137 23.03 -4.62 6.78
C ARG A 137 23.65 -3.49 5.97
N ASN A 138 24.23 -3.82 4.83
CA ASN A 138 24.91 -2.86 3.94
C ASN A 138 24.12 -2.62 2.64
N SER A 139 22.84 -3.00 2.62
CA SER A 139 21.95 -2.76 1.49
C SER A 139 21.67 -1.26 1.38
N GLN A 140 22.09 -0.65 0.27
CA GLN A 140 21.76 0.74 -0.05
C GLN A 140 20.25 0.97 -0.18
N CYS A 141 19.50 -0.10 -0.44
CA CYS A 141 18.09 -0.03 -0.73
C CYS A 141 17.22 0.01 0.53
N ASP A 142 17.79 -0.40 1.67
CA ASP A 142 17.13 -0.39 2.96
C ASP A 142 17.72 0.68 3.90
N ALA A 143 18.56 1.58 3.36
CA ALA A 143 19.29 2.57 4.13
C ALA A 143 18.40 3.51 4.96
N HIS A 144 17.13 3.68 4.56
CA HIS A 144 16.13 4.48 5.26
C HIS A 144 15.47 3.77 6.45
N VAL A 145 15.61 2.44 6.56
CA VAL A 145 15.14 1.68 7.74
C VAL A 145 16.31 1.43 8.70
N PRO A 146 16.26 1.92 9.94
CA PRO A 146 17.29 1.64 10.94
C PRO A 146 17.51 0.13 11.12
N TYR A 147 18.76 -0.33 10.99
CA TYR A 147 19.07 -1.78 11.01
C TYR A 147 18.62 -2.48 12.30
N ASN A 148 18.71 -1.79 13.44
CA ASN A 148 18.26 -2.27 14.75
C ASN A 148 16.73 -2.33 14.89
N ASN A 149 15.97 -1.83 13.91
CA ASN A 149 14.52 -1.83 13.91
C ASN A 149 13.91 -2.42 12.62
N ARG A 150 14.56 -3.44 12.08
CA ARG A 150 14.07 -4.20 10.92
C ARG A 150 13.40 -5.50 11.35
N LEU A 151 12.32 -5.84 10.65
CA LEU A 151 11.76 -7.18 10.62
C LEU A 151 11.90 -7.71 9.18
N CYS A 152 12.75 -8.71 8.99
CA CYS A 152 13.06 -9.25 7.67
C CYS A 152 12.26 -10.52 7.39
N LEU A 153 11.69 -10.60 6.19
CA LEU A 153 10.79 -11.67 5.78
C LEU A 153 11.29 -12.34 4.51
N LYS A 154 11.23 -13.67 4.43
CA LYS A 154 11.60 -14.39 3.21
C LYS A 154 10.74 -15.63 3.02
N GLU A 155 10.43 -15.90 1.76
CA GLU A 155 9.79 -17.14 1.32
C GLU A 155 10.30 -17.49 -0.10
N PRO A 156 10.63 -18.76 -0.38
CA PRO A 156 10.92 -19.23 -1.73
C PRO A 156 9.92 -18.76 -2.80
N ASN A 157 10.45 -18.16 -3.87
CA ASN A 157 9.69 -17.68 -5.04
C ASN A 157 8.68 -16.54 -4.74
N VAL A 158 8.76 -15.95 -3.56
CA VAL A 158 7.91 -14.85 -3.12
C VAL A 158 8.75 -13.61 -2.86
N ASP A 159 8.28 -12.45 -3.34
CA ASP A 159 8.99 -11.18 -3.13
C ASP A 159 8.05 -9.97 -3.18
N THR A 160 8.41 -8.90 -2.49
CA THR A 160 7.71 -7.60 -2.57
C THR A 160 8.03 -6.92 -3.89
N ARG A 161 7.15 -6.03 -4.36
CA ARG A 161 7.45 -5.11 -5.48
C ARG A 161 6.86 -3.72 -5.22
N GLU A 162 7.16 -2.79 -6.12
CA GLU A 162 6.54 -1.46 -6.10
C GLU A 162 5.01 -1.56 -5.97
N GLY A 163 4.45 -0.76 -5.07
CA GLY A 163 3.04 -0.84 -4.65
C GLY A 163 2.81 -1.53 -3.32
N ASP A 164 3.73 -2.40 -2.86
CA ASP A 164 3.61 -3.11 -1.57
C ASP A 164 4.12 -2.26 -0.39
N SER A 165 5.03 -1.31 -0.65
CA SER A 165 5.53 -0.34 0.35
C SER A 165 4.40 0.34 1.09
N GLY A 166 4.49 0.41 2.42
CA GLY A 166 3.46 0.89 3.32
C GLY A 166 2.40 -0.16 3.70
N GLY A 167 2.36 -1.32 3.04
CA GLY A 167 1.50 -2.43 3.41
C GLY A 167 1.86 -3.04 4.77
N GLY A 168 0.87 -3.56 5.49
CA GLY A 168 1.07 -4.19 6.79
C GLY A 168 1.48 -5.66 6.69
N VAL A 169 2.44 -6.06 7.54
CA VAL A 169 2.77 -7.47 7.84
C VAL A 169 1.89 -7.91 9.00
N ILE A 170 1.00 -8.87 8.74
CA ILE A 170 -0.04 -9.28 9.69
C ILE A 170 0.25 -10.67 10.23
N TYR A 171 0.13 -10.82 11.55
CA TYR A 171 0.12 -12.12 12.22
C TYR A 171 -0.90 -12.07 13.36
N ASN A 172 -1.73 -13.12 13.51
CA ASN A 172 -2.78 -13.17 14.54
C ASN A 172 -3.65 -11.89 14.62
N ASN A 173 -4.04 -11.36 13.47
CA ASN A 173 -4.88 -10.16 13.36
C ASN A 173 -4.23 -8.88 13.92
N MET A 174 -2.91 -8.86 14.08
CA MET A 174 -2.11 -7.71 14.49
C MET A 174 -1.06 -7.37 13.43
N ILE A 175 -0.73 -6.08 13.30
CA ILE A 175 0.32 -5.61 12.40
C ILE A 175 1.64 -5.54 13.16
N TYR A 176 2.64 -6.27 12.68
CA TYR A 176 3.98 -6.31 13.27
C TYR A 176 5.02 -5.54 12.44
N GLY A 177 4.74 -5.32 11.17
CA GLY A 177 5.66 -4.67 10.25
C GLY A 177 4.95 -3.74 9.27
N VAL A 178 5.64 -2.69 8.84
CA VAL A 178 5.26 -1.89 7.67
C VAL A 178 6.28 -2.17 6.58
N ILE A 179 5.81 -2.66 5.42
CA ILE A 179 6.68 -2.96 4.27
C ILE A 179 7.36 -1.67 3.84
N SER A 180 8.68 -1.70 3.75
CA SER A 180 9.48 -0.51 3.46
C SER A 180 10.03 -0.60 2.04
N SER A 181 10.77 -1.66 1.69
CA SER A 181 11.33 -1.79 0.35
C SER A 181 10.43 -2.56 -0.63
N GLY A 182 10.25 -1.97 -1.82
CA GLY A 182 9.70 -2.58 -3.02
C GLY A 182 10.57 -2.21 -4.22
N TYR A 183 11.43 -3.11 -4.67
CA TYR A 183 12.38 -2.84 -5.76
C TYR A 183 11.72 -2.85 -7.16
N LYS A 184 12.34 -2.15 -8.12
CA LYS A 184 12.03 -2.27 -9.57
C LYS A 184 12.29 -3.67 -10.14
N ARG A 185 13.12 -4.49 -9.48
CA ARG A 185 13.39 -5.91 -9.80
C ARG A 185 13.24 -6.73 -8.51
N ALA A 186 12.64 -7.92 -8.58
CA ALA A 186 12.64 -8.86 -7.45
C ALA A 186 14.11 -9.19 -7.10
N CYS A 187 14.53 -9.02 -5.86
CA CYS A 187 15.94 -8.96 -5.48
C CYS A 187 16.24 -9.89 -4.30
N THR A 188 16.70 -11.10 -4.64
CA THR A 188 17.62 -12.08 -3.97
C THR A 188 17.76 -12.20 -2.44
N GLY A 189 17.49 -11.17 -1.65
CA GLY A 189 17.52 -11.10 -0.20
C GLY A 189 16.13 -11.21 0.44
N PRO A 190 16.02 -11.05 1.77
CA PRO A 190 14.74 -10.95 2.45
C PRO A 190 14.10 -9.56 2.23
N ALA A 191 12.77 -9.51 2.23
CA ALA A 191 12.02 -8.26 2.27
C ALA A 191 12.24 -7.54 3.61
N VAL A 192 12.46 -6.23 3.57
CA VAL A 192 12.67 -5.42 4.77
C VAL A 192 11.42 -4.65 5.14
N THR A 193 11.05 -4.78 6.42
CA THR A 193 9.91 -4.07 7.00
C THR A 193 10.36 -3.33 8.25
N VAL A 194 9.73 -2.19 8.51
CA VAL A 194 9.89 -1.46 9.77
C VAL A 194 9.15 -2.22 10.87
N ASN A 195 9.84 -2.63 11.93
CA ASN A 195 9.19 -3.27 13.07
C ASN A 195 8.34 -2.24 13.82
N VAL A 196 7.04 -2.52 13.96
CA VAL A 196 6.04 -1.59 14.53
C VAL A 196 6.13 -1.52 16.06
N CYS A 197 6.58 -2.58 16.72
CA CYS A 197 6.52 -2.72 18.17
C CYS A 197 7.17 -1.54 18.94
N PRO A 198 8.35 -1.02 18.56
CA PRO A 198 8.96 0.12 19.26
C PRO A 198 8.18 1.43 19.13
N TYR A 199 7.32 1.56 18.12
CA TYR A 199 6.54 2.77 17.87
C TYR A 199 5.17 2.75 18.55
N MET A 200 4.78 1.67 19.23
CA MET A 200 3.43 1.53 19.80
C MET A 200 3.03 2.68 20.72
N ASN A 201 3.95 3.19 21.54
CA ASN A 201 3.68 4.35 22.41
C ASN A 201 3.40 5.61 21.59
N TRP A 202 4.20 5.86 20.54
CA TRP A 202 4.01 7.00 19.65
C TRP A 202 2.70 6.88 18.86
N ILE A 203 2.39 5.68 18.34
CA ILE A 203 1.12 5.41 17.64
C ILE A 203 -0.06 5.70 18.57
N ASN A 204 -0.05 5.14 19.78
CA ASN A 204 -1.15 5.29 20.74
C ASN A 204 -1.38 6.76 21.14
N GLN A 205 -0.32 7.54 21.33
CA GLN A 205 -0.43 8.98 21.62
C GLN A 205 -1.05 9.78 20.49
N LYS A 206 -0.88 9.34 19.24
CA LYS A 206 -1.43 10.04 18.07
C LYS A 206 -2.86 9.65 17.79
N ILE A 207 -3.19 8.37 17.90
CA ILE A 207 -4.52 7.87 17.54
C ILE A 207 -5.56 8.08 18.66
N ASN A 208 -5.11 8.19 19.91
CA ASN A 208 -5.94 8.48 21.09
C ASN A 208 -5.41 9.73 21.82
N PRO A 209 -5.52 10.92 21.21
CA PRO A 209 -5.02 12.17 21.79
C PRO A 209 -5.81 12.63 23.03
#